data_AF-A0A496TZ37-F1
#
_entry.id   AF-A0A496TZ37-F1
#
_cell.length_a   1.000
_cell.length_b   1.000
_cell.length_c   1.000
_cell.angle_alpha   90.00
_cell.angle_beta   90.00
_cell.angle_gamma   90.00
#
_symmetry.space_group_name_H-M   'P 1'
#
loop_
_entity.id
_entity.type
_entity.pdbx_description
1 polymer ?
#
loop_
_entity_poly.entity_id
_entity_poly.type
_entity_poly.pdbx_seq_one_letter_code
_entity_poly.pdbx_strand_id
1 'polypeptide(L)'
;MINIPDCKRFTGYKPCEPYKQCEGCQDRVPTGVHILLINLDALGDVLVTTAILPALKRKYPQSTIRWLTRRNALPLLLNNSYLDEILEWNDENRLILQAMKFDL
;
A
#
# COMPACT_ATOMS: atom_id res chain seq x y z
N MET A 1 -8.99 19.13 16.29
CA MET A 1 -8.90 18.14 15.19
C MET A 1 -7.42 17.86 14.96
N ILE A 2 -7.01 16.60 15.00
CA ILE A 2 -5.60 16.23 14.74
C ILE A 2 -5.42 16.25 13.22
N ASN A 3 -4.52 17.11 12.72
CA ASN A 3 -4.23 17.19 11.29
C ASN A 3 -3.14 16.16 10.94
N ILE A 4 -3.53 15.06 10.33
CA ILE A 4 -2.60 14.01 9.90
C ILE A 4 -2.05 14.41 8.53
N PRO A 5 -0.72 14.56 8.37
CA PRO A 5 -0.14 14.91 7.08
C PRO A 5 -0.36 13.77 6.08
N ASP A 6 -0.85 14.07 4.89
CA ASP A 6 -1.02 13.08 3.81
C ASP A 6 0.36 12.76 3.19
N CYS A 7 1.05 11.83 3.84
CA CYS A 7 2.35 11.34 3.43
C CYS A 7 2.44 9.84 3.68
N LYS A 8 2.83 9.05 2.67
CA LYS A 8 3.02 7.60 2.79
C LYS A 8 4.06 7.20 3.85
N ARG A 9 5.02 8.08 4.13
CA ARG A 9 6.10 7.84 5.10
C ARG A 9 5.73 8.25 6.53
N PHE A 10 4.51 8.76 6.74
CA PHE A 10 4.06 9.19 8.05
C PHE A 10 3.70 7.98 8.93
N THR A 11 4.41 7.81 10.05
CA THR A 11 4.20 6.69 10.99
C THR A 11 3.41 7.07 12.23
N GLY A 12 3.08 8.36 12.42
CA GLY A 12 2.40 8.86 13.62
C GLY A 12 3.28 8.99 14.87
N TYR A 13 4.46 8.36 14.89
CA TYR A 13 5.34 8.33 16.06
C TYR A 13 6.60 9.19 15.88
N LYS A 14 7.30 9.04 14.75
CA LYS A 14 8.55 9.76 14.47
C LYS A 14 8.57 10.25 13.02
N PRO A 15 9.29 11.35 12.72
CA PRO A 15 9.59 11.75 11.36
C PRO A 15 10.25 10.60 10.59
N CYS A 16 10.03 10.57 9.28
CA CYS A 16 10.53 9.51 8.41
C CYS A 16 12.06 9.36 8.39
N GLU A 17 12.79 10.45 8.63
CA GLU A 17 14.26 10.45 8.76
C GLU A 17 14.68 11.27 9.99
N PRO A 18 15.85 10.96 10.59
CA PRO A 18 16.41 11.76 11.67
C PRO A 18 16.48 13.25 11.29
N TYR A 19 16.15 14.12 12.24
CA TYR A 19 16.16 15.59 12.10
C TYR A 19 15.17 16.20 11.10
N LYS A 20 14.33 15.42 10.42
CA LYS A 20 13.23 15.97 9.62
C LYS A 20 12.04 16.37 10.50
N GLN A 21 11.31 17.40 10.08
CA GLN A 21 10.01 17.77 10.66
C GLN A 21 8.93 17.52 9.61
N CYS A 22 7.77 16.98 10.03
CA CYS A 22 6.65 16.74 9.11
C CYS A 22 5.93 18.04 8.72
N GLU A 23 5.95 19.06 9.57
CA GLU A 23 5.44 20.39 9.25
C GLU A 23 6.36 21.07 8.22
N GLY A 24 5.82 21.37 7.03
CA GLY A 24 6.61 21.99 5.96
C GLY A 24 7.61 21.07 5.24
N CYS A 25 7.50 19.75 5.41
CA CYS A 25 8.42 18.79 4.77
C CYS A 25 8.38 18.89 3.23
N GLN A 26 9.55 19.14 2.61
CA GLN A 26 9.70 19.22 1.15
C GLN A 26 9.70 17.84 0.48
N ASP A 27 10.11 16.79 1.21
CA ASP A 27 10.19 15.41 0.71
C ASP A 27 8.88 14.62 0.91
N ARG A 28 7.74 15.30 0.79
CA ARG A 28 6.43 14.70 1.02
C ARG A 28 6.08 13.74 -0.11
N VAL A 29 5.70 12.51 0.25
CA VAL A 29 5.22 11.50 -0.69
C VAL A 29 3.70 11.35 -0.53
N PRO A 30 2.88 11.98 -1.39
CA PRO A 30 1.42 11.94 -1.24
C PRO A 30 0.88 10.52 -1.35
N THR A 31 -0.16 10.20 -0.57
CA THR A 31 -0.78 8.88 -0.60
C THR A 31 -1.61 8.67 -1.86
N GLY A 32 -2.26 9.74 -2.35
CA GLY A 32 -3.03 9.72 -3.60
C GLY A 32 -4.20 8.73 -3.55
N VAL A 33 -4.52 8.12 -4.69
CA VAL A 33 -5.62 7.14 -4.81
C VAL A 33 -5.30 5.87 -4.01
N HIS A 34 -6.18 5.47 -3.10
CA HIS A 34 -6.04 4.24 -2.32
C HIS A 34 -6.64 3.05 -3.06
N ILE A 35 -5.80 2.09 -3.42
CA ILE A 35 -6.17 0.91 -4.21
C ILE A 35 -5.90 -0.35 -3.39
N LEU A 36 -6.91 -1.21 -3.23
CA LEU A 36 -6.78 -2.52 -2.61
C LEU A 36 -7.00 -3.63 -3.64
N LEU A 37 -5.94 -4.39 -3.91
CA LEU A 37 -6.01 -5.58 -4.74
C LEU A 37 -6.18 -6.81 -3.85
N ILE A 38 -7.20 -7.63 -4.12
CA ILE A 38 -7.47 -8.86 -3.38
C ILE A 38 -7.32 -10.02 -4.37
N ASN A 39 -6.29 -10.85 -4.18
CA ASN A 39 -6.10 -12.08 -4.94
C ASN A 39 -5.78 -13.24 -4.00
N LEU A 40 -6.74 -14.14 -3.86
CA LEU A 40 -6.69 -15.32 -2.99
C LEU A 40 -6.64 -16.63 -3.79
N ASP A 41 -6.25 -16.56 -5.07
CA ASP A 41 -6.18 -17.70 -5.98
C ASP A 41 -4.85 -18.47 -5.84
N ALA A 42 -4.61 -19.39 -6.77
CA ALA A 42 -3.37 -20.15 -6.83
C ALA A 42 -2.18 -19.24 -7.17
N LEU A 43 -0.97 -19.71 -6.86
CA LEU A 43 0.27 -18.95 -7.04
C LEU A 43 0.47 -18.46 -8.49
N GLY A 44 0.06 -19.26 -9.49
CA GLY A 44 0.14 -18.90 -10.90
C GLY A 44 -0.74 -17.69 -11.25
N ASP A 45 -1.96 -17.64 -10.72
CA ASP A 45 -2.89 -16.52 -10.96
C ASP A 45 -2.41 -15.25 -10.27
N VAL A 46 -1.85 -15.36 -9.05
CA VAL A 46 -1.21 -14.23 -8.37
C VAL A 46 -0.07 -13.67 -9.23
N LEU A 47 0.77 -14.53 -9.82
CA LEU A 47 1.84 -14.08 -10.71
C LEU A 47 1.30 -13.33 -11.92
N VAL A 48 0.33 -13.91 -12.63
CA VAL A 48 -0.24 -13.30 -13.84
C VAL A 48 -0.89 -11.96 -13.54
N THR A 49 -1.62 -11.86 -12.42
CA THR A 49 -2.29 -10.61 -12.03
C THR A 49 -1.33 -9.49 -11.68
N THR A 50 -0.07 -9.76 -11.29
CA THR A 50 0.93 -8.69 -11.08
C THR A 50 1.18 -7.83 -12.32
N ALA A 51 0.88 -8.35 -13.53
CA ALA A 51 1.00 -7.60 -14.79
C ALA A 51 0.08 -6.37 -14.86
N ILE A 52 -0.94 -6.26 -14.00
CA ILE A 52 -1.81 -5.08 -13.93
C ILE A 52 -1.14 -3.88 -13.24
N LEU A 53 -0.14 -4.12 -12.38
CA LEU A 53 0.46 -3.09 -11.52
C LEU A 53 1.07 -1.91 -12.31
N PRO A 54 1.84 -2.12 -13.40
CA PRO A 54 2.33 -1.03 -14.22
C PRO A 54 1.19 -0.21 -14.85
N ALA A 55 0.10 -0.87 -15.26
CA ALA A 55 -1.05 -0.19 -15.83
C ALA A 55 -1.78 0.67 -14.80
N LEU A 56 -1.95 0.16 -13.58
CA LEU A 56 -2.52 0.92 -12.47
C LEU A 56 -1.68 2.14 -12.13
N LYS A 57 -0.35 2.02 -12.07
CA LYS A 57 0.52 3.18 -11.81
C LYS A 57 0.55 4.18 -12.97
N ARG A 58 0.36 3.75 -14.22
CA ARG A 58 0.17 4.70 -15.35
C ARG A 58 -1.16 5.45 -15.24
N LYS A 59 -2.24 4.77 -14.84
CA LYS A 59 -3.58 5.38 -14.71
C LYS A 59 -3.70 6.26 -13.47
N TYR A 60 -3.07 5.85 -12.37
CA TYR A 60 -3.04 6.54 -11.09
C TYR A 60 -1.58 6.73 -10.63
N PRO A 61 -0.84 7.70 -11.19
CA PRO A 61 0.58 7.92 -10.86
C PRO A 61 0.84 8.20 -9.38
N GLN A 62 -0.07 8.93 -8.74
CA GLN A 62 -0.10 9.11 -7.29
C GLN A 62 -1.16 8.19 -6.69
N SER A 63 -0.73 7.01 -6.29
CA SER A 63 -1.60 5.98 -5.69
C SER A 63 -0.86 5.18 -4.64
N THR A 64 -1.59 4.73 -3.63
CA THR A 64 -1.15 3.74 -2.64
C THR A 64 -1.79 2.40 -2.98
N ILE A 65 -0.98 1.45 -3.43
CA ILE A 65 -1.46 0.13 -3.84
C ILE A 65 -1.13 -0.89 -2.75
N ARG A 66 -2.17 -1.48 -2.17
CA ARG A 66 -2.09 -2.56 -1.19
C ARG A 66 -2.53 -3.87 -1.83
N TRP A 67 -1.88 -4.96 -1.49
CA TRP A 67 -2.23 -6.29 -2.01
C TRP A 67 -2.50 -7.27 -0.88
N LEU A 68 -3.69 -7.86 -0.85
CA LEU A 68 -4.10 -8.90 0.07
C LEU A 68 -4.05 -10.26 -0.61
N THR A 69 -3.23 -11.18 -0.10
CA THR A 69 -3.06 -12.52 -0.67
C THR A 69 -2.86 -13.60 0.39
N ARG A 70 -2.87 -14.86 -0.02
CA ARG A 70 -2.57 -15.99 0.88
C ARG A 70 -1.08 -16.03 1.23
N ARG A 71 -0.77 -16.59 2.41
CA ARG A 71 0.60 -16.68 2.94
C ARG A 71 1.63 -17.27 1.96
N ASN A 72 1.23 -18.30 1.22
CA ASN A 72 2.09 -18.98 0.24
C ASN A 72 2.49 -18.10 -0.95
N ALA A 73 1.71 -17.06 -1.26
CA ALA A 73 1.97 -16.15 -2.37
C ALA A 73 2.70 -14.86 -1.95
N LEU A 74 2.82 -14.58 -0.64
CA LEU A 74 3.55 -13.40 -0.15
C LEU A 74 4.97 -13.29 -0.72
N PRO A 75 5.81 -14.36 -0.75
CA PRO A 75 7.19 -14.25 -1.23
C PRO A 75 7.29 -13.80 -2.69
N LEU A 76 6.27 -14.08 -3.50
CA LEU A 76 6.21 -13.71 -4.91
C LEU A 76 6.05 -12.19 -5.11
N LEU A 77 5.40 -11.53 -4.16
CA LEU A 77 5.10 -10.10 -4.23
C LEU A 77 6.19 -9.24 -3.56
N LEU A 78 7.09 -9.85 -2.79
CA LEU A 78 8.19 -9.14 -2.13
C LEU A 78 9.04 -8.39 -3.16
N ASN A 79 9.49 -7.19 -2.77
CA ASN A 79 10.30 -6.28 -3.59
C ASN A 79 9.63 -5.79 -4.89
N ASN A 80 8.31 -5.95 -5.05
CA ASN A 80 7.60 -5.34 -6.16
C ASN A 80 7.52 -3.81 -5.96
N SER A 81 8.18 -3.05 -6.83
CA SER A 81 8.30 -1.59 -6.72
C SER A 81 6.98 -0.82 -6.90
N TYR A 82 5.93 -1.49 -7.36
CA TYR A 82 4.61 -0.88 -7.51
C TYR A 82 3.70 -1.05 -6.30
N LEU A 83 4.02 -1.98 -5.40
CA LEU A 83 3.25 -2.25 -4.20
C LEU A 83 3.79 -1.43 -3.03
N ASP A 84 2.89 -0.74 -2.35
CA ASP A 84 3.20 0.02 -1.15
C ASP A 84 3.10 -0.86 0.11
N GLU A 85 2.21 -1.86 0.09
CA GLU A 85 1.99 -2.78 1.22
C GLU A 85 1.48 -4.15 0.74
N ILE A 86 1.94 -5.23 1.37
CA ILE A 86 1.51 -6.60 1.09
C ILE A 86 0.99 -7.20 2.39
N LEU A 87 -0.24 -7.71 2.36
CA LEU A 87 -0.99 -8.19 3.50
C LEU A 87 -1.30 -9.68 3.34
N GLU A 88 -1.08 -10.43 4.41
CA GLU A 88 -1.54 -11.81 4.50
C GLU A 88 -3.05 -11.85 4.75
N TRP A 89 -3.75 -12.79 4.11
CA TRP A 89 -5.13 -13.11 4.42
C TRP A 89 -5.24 -13.79 5.81
N ASN A 90 -5.35 -12.98 6.85
CA ASN A 90 -5.58 -13.38 8.24
C ASN A 90 -6.64 -12.48 8.92
N ASP A 91 -7.08 -12.83 10.13
CA ASP A 91 -8.14 -12.08 10.83
C ASP A 91 -7.78 -10.63 11.12
N GLU A 92 -6.55 -10.40 11.58
CA GLU A 92 -6.06 -9.07 11.93
C GLU A 92 -6.09 -8.12 10.73
N ASN A 93 -5.50 -8.52 9.60
CA ASN A 93 -5.47 -7.72 8.38
C ASN A 93 -6.87 -7.48 7.83
N ARG A 94 -7.79 -8.45 7.96
CA ARG A 94 -9.18 -8.27 7.53
C ARG A 94 -9.90 -7.20 8.36
N LEU A 95 -9.71 -7.21 9.68
CA LEU A 95 -10.28 -6.20 10.57
C LEU A 95 -9.71 -4.80 10.28
N ILE A 96 -8.39 -4.72 10.07
CA ILE A 96 -7.72 -3.46 9.71
C ILE A 96 -8.26 -2.91 8.38
N LEU A 97 -8.33 -3.75 7.35
CA LEU A 97 -8.81 -3.34 6.03
C LEU A 97 -10.29 -2.93 6.05
N GLN A 98 -11.13 -3.56 6.87
CA GLN A 98 -12.52 -3.15 7.05
C GLN A 98 -12.68 -1.76 7.67
N ALA A 99 -11.71 -1.30 8.46
CA ALA A 99 -11.70 0.03 9.05
C ALA A 99 -11.11 1.11 8.12
N MET A 100 -10.54 0.72 6.98
CA MET A 100 -9.93 1.63 6.00
C MET A 100 -10.92 2.02 4.89
N LYS A 101 -10.62 3.15 4.24
CA LYS A 101 -11.32 3.58 3.02
C LYS A 101 -10.42 3.36 1.81
N PHE A 102 -11.02 2.87 0.73
CA PHE A 102 -10.37 2.65 -0.56
C PHE A 102 -11.19 3.31 -1.64
N ASP A 103 -10.50 3.88 -2.62
CA ASP A 103 -11.12 4.46 -3.81
C ASP A 103 -11.36 3.38 -4.88
N LEU A 104 -10.53 2.33 -4.89
CA LEU A 104 -10.60 1.18 -5.78
C LEU A 104 -10.29 -0.14 -5.07
#